data_AF-A0A2H9R801-F1
#
_entry.id   AF-A0A2H9R801-F1
#
_cell.length_a   1.000
_cell.length_b   1.000
_cell.length_c   1.000
_cell.angle_alpha   90.00
_cell.angle_beta   90.00
_cell.angle_gamma   90.00
#
_symmetry.space_group_name_H-M   'P 1'
#
loop_
_entity.id
_entity.type
_entity.pdbx_description
1 polymer ?
#
loop_
_entity_poly.entity_id
_entity_poly.type
_entity_poly.pdbx_seq_one_letter_code
_entity_poly.pdbx_strand_id
1 'polypeptide(L)'
;MLDQKTKVLQISLLAIFSAFVVELVFGLISNSLGLITDSIHALLDSVVTVILLLAARLAIKPPDEEHTYGHGKIESLGGLIGGIAIFLIAIFFIYESIHRLQNPVHDTLPGIFAIIGGLYTIGIDIFRIVLLRRSIKKIGGVTLKADFYHALMDLGSTIIAIVGIVLVVYGFYNGDFIAALILGVILVVLSLKLIHRTALDLTDIISPELVKKVKEIVVNTEGVIETEAILMRKSGDVIFTDVTISLRGDTSFDRAHEISSMVENNIKKKLPNAAITIHFEPDWKNVPLNAKINDIARSVEGVKEVHNIISHKTKGKTYSNLHVMVDNEINLELAHKISEEIEQKIQENIPEIEHVTIHLEPFLTVPINLNVEDKITEEKIREILKKYTVIKKIGRIVSLNFENILKIDIDCSFDKELSIEKVHDMTSEIEHVIRTQIKNAVITIHPEPI
;
A
#
# COMPACT_ATOMS: atom_id res chain seq x y z
N MET A 1 -18.48 -0.72 -7.59
CA MET A 1 -19.22 0.29 -6.80
C MET A 1 -19.42 1.59 -7.59
N LEU A 2 -18.37 2.19 -8.17
CA LEU A 2 -18.51 3.44 -8.93
C LEU A 2 -19.45 3.38 -10.16
N ASP A 3 -19.47 2.28 -10.92
CA ASP A 3 -20.41 2.13 -12.06
C ASP A 3 -21.88 2.25 -11.60
N GLN A 4 -22.20 1.71 -10.42
CA GLN A 4 -23.52 1.85 -9.82
C GLN A 4 -23.82 3.29 -9.40
N LYS A 5 -22.82 4.05 -8.89
CA LYS A 5 -22.99 5.48 -8.55
C LYS A 5 -23.41 6.27 -9.80
N THR A 6 -22.76 6.06 -10.93
CA THR A 6 -23.09 6.79 -12.17
C THR A 6 -24.46 6.43 -12.73
N LYS A 7 -24.89 5.17 -12.62
CA LYS A 7 -26.25 4.75 -13.00
C LYS A 7 -27.31 5.43 -12.14
N VAL A 8 -27.09 5.53 -10.83
CA VAL A 8 -27.99 6.24 -9.92
C VAL A 8 -28.09 7.72 -10.27
N LEU A 9 -26.95 8.38 -10.51
CA LEU A 9 -26.91 9.80 -10.91
C LEU A 9 -27.57 10.02 -12.29
N GLN A 10 -27.44 9.09 -13.23
CA GLN A 10 -28.14 9.15 -14.52
C GLN A 10 -29.66 9.09 -14.35
N ILE A 11 -30.15 8.18 -13.50
CA ILE A 11 -31.60 8.07 -13.23
C ILE A 11 -32.10 9.34 -12.53
N SER A 12 -31.34 9.87 -11.56
CA SER A 12 -31.67 11.13 -10.89
C SER A 12 -31.71 12.30 -11.88
N LEU A 13 -30.71 12.41 -12.77
CA LEU A 13 -30.64 13.42 -13.82
C LEU A 13 -31.87 13.35 -14.75
N LEU A 14 -32.24 12.16 -15.21
CA LEU A 14 -33.41 12.00 -16.08
C LEU A 14 -34.70 12.42 -15.35
N ALA A 15 -34.81 12.15 -14.06
CA ALA A 15 -35.97 12.53 -13.26
C ALA A 15 -36.08 14.05 -13.08
N ILE A 16 -35.01 14.75 -12.69
CA ILE A 16 -35.04 16.21 -12.53
C ILE A 16 -35.20 16.92 -13.89
N PHE A 17 -34.58 16.38 -14.94
CA PHE A 17 -34.76 16.93 -16.29
C PHE A 17 -36.21 16.74 -16.79
N SER A 18 -36.87 15.64 -16.42
CA SER A 18 -38.30 15.49 -16.75
C SER A 18 -39.20 16.47 -16.00
N ALA A 19 -38.87 16.83 -14.75
CA ALA A 19 -39.59 17.88 -14.02
C ALA A 19 -39.46 19.24 -14.72
N PHE A 20 -38.23 19.62 -15.11
CA PHE A 20 -37.97 20.81 -15.92
C PHE A 20 -38.84 20.86 -17.18
N VAL A 21 -38.88 19.78 -17.98
CA VAL A 21 -39.65 19.75 -19.22
C VAL A 21 -41.15 19.91 -18.96
N VAL A 22 -41.68 19.21 -17.95
CA VAL A 22 -43.11 19.28 -17.60
C VAL A 22 -43.49 20.68 -17.14
N GLU A 23 -42.72 21.28 -16.23
CA GLU A 23 -42.98 22.61 -15.70
C GLU A 23 -42.85 23.70 -16.78
N LEU A 24 -41.85 23.60 -17.66
CA LEU A 24 -41.68 24.55 -18.76
C LEU A 24 -42.87 24.48 -19.72
N VAL A 25 -43.28 23.28 -20.14
CA VAL A 25 -44.42 23.10 -21.05
C VAL A 25 -45.71 23.61 -20.42
N PHE A 26 -45.97 23.26 -19.16
CA PHE A 26 -47.15 23.73 -18.44
C PHE A 26 -47.12 25.23 -18.18
N GLY A 27 -45.94 25.80 -17.89
CA GLY A 27 -45.74 27.23 -17.71
C GLY A 27 -46.04 28.01 -18.98
N LEU A 28 -45.59 27.53 -20.14
CA LEU A 28 -45.88 28.13 -21.44
C LEU A 28 -47.37 28.03 -21.82
N ILE A 29 -47.99 26.85 -21.64
CA ILE A 29 -49.41 26.65 -21.98
C ILE A 29 -50.32 27.49 -21.08
N SER A 30 -50.00 27.58 -19.79
CA SER A 30 -50.79 28.32 -18.81
C SER A 30 -50.41 29.80 -18.72
N ASN A 31 -49.38 30.24 -19.44
CA ASN A 31 -48.77 31.57 -19.33
C ASN A 31 -48.43 31.91 -17.86
N SER A 32 -47.97 30.92 -17.09
CA SER A 32 -47.66 31.03 -15.67
C SER A 32 -46.19 31.35 -15.48
N LEU A 33 -45.91 32.58 -15.04
CA LEU A 33 -44.55 33.02 -14.71
C LEU A 33 -43.94 32.19 -13.57
N GLY A 34 -44.76 31.74 -12.61
CA GLY A 34 -44.32 30.89 -11.50
C GLY A 34 -43.77 29.55 -11.98
N LEU A 35 -44.55 28.80 -12.79
CA LEU A 35 -44.09 27.55 -13.38
C LEU A 35 -42.85 27.71 -14.28
N ILE A 36 -42.77 28.82 -15.02
CA ILE A 36 -41.57 29.10 -15.84
C ILE A 36 -40.35 29.31 -14.93
N THR A 37 -40.51 29.99 -13.80
CA THR A 37 -39.42 30.24 -12.84
C THR A 37 -38.97 28.94 -12.18
N ASP A 38 -39.91 28.09 -11.74
CA ASP A 38 -39.62 26.77 -11.17
C ASP A 38 -38.90 25.87 -12.19
N SER A 39 -39.31 25.92 -13.47
CA SER A 39 -38.63 25.17 -14.52
C SER A 39 -37.17 25.61 -14.71
N ILE A 40 -36.86 26.90 -14.58
CA ILE A 40 -35.48 27.41 -14.66
C ILE A 40 -34.66 26.89 -13.47
N HIS A 41 -35.24 26.81 -12.27
CA HIS A 41 -34.59 26.19 -11.12
C HIS A 41 -34.28 24.71 -11.37
N ALA A 42 -35.28 23.92 -11.79
CA ALA A 42 -35.08 22.51 -12.12
C ALA A 42 -34.03 22.28 -13.23
N LEU A 43 -33.91 23.22 -14.19
CA LEU A 43 -32.85 23.20 -15.19
C LEU A 43 -31.47 23.42 -14.58
N LEU A 44 -31.32 24.39 -13.67
CA LEU A 44 -30.05 24.63 -12.98
C LEU A 44 -29.64 23.42 -12.12
N ASP A 45 -30.58 22.79 -11.42
CA ASP A 45 -30.31 21.57 -10.67
C ASP A 45 -29.90 20.41 -11.59
N SER A 46 -30.55 20.29 -12.75
CA SER A 46 -30.14 19.33 -13.78
C SER A 46 -28.70 19.55 -14.22
N VAL A 47 -28.27 20.80 -14.41
CA VAL A 47 -26.87 21.14 -14.74
C VAL A 47 -25.92 20.72 -13.62
N VAL A 48 -26.28 20.97 -12.35
CA VAL A 48 -25.46 20.53 -11.22
C VAL A 48 -25.38 19.00 -11.17
N THR A 49 -26.48 18.28 -11.38
CA THR A 49 -26.48 16.81 -11.45
C THR A 49 -25.63 16.29 -12.62
N VAL A 50 -25.59 16.99 -13.77
CA VAL A 50 -24.65 16.68 -14.87
C VAL A 50 -23.20 16.80 -14.40
N ILE A 51 -22.84 17.88 -13.71
CA ILE A 51 -21.47 18.06 -13.18
C ILE A 51 -21.13 16.93 -12.21
N LEU A 52 -22.03 16.58 -11.29
CA LEU A 52 -21.84 15.48 -10.35
C LEU A 52 -21.69 14.12 -11.05
N LEU A 53 -22.48 13.88 -12.11
CA LEU A 53 -22.39 12.68 -12.94
C LEU A 53 -21.06 12.61 -13.69
N LEU A 54 -20.62 13.71 -14.29
CA LEU A 54 -19.33 13.79 -14.98
C LEU A 54 -18.17 13.55 -14.02
N ALA A 55 -18.19 14.20 -12.84
CA ALA A 55 -17.19 13.98 -11.81
C ALA A 55 -17.14 12.52 -11.35
N ALA A 56 -18.31 11.90 -11.13
CA ALA A 56 -18.40 10.49 -10.77
C ALA A 56 -17.89 9.56 -11.89
N ARG A 57 -18.18 9.87 -13.17
CA ARG A 57 -17.69 9.10 -14.33
C ARG A 57 -16.18 9.22 -14.50
N LEU A 58 -15.64 10.43 -14.42
CA LEU A 58 -14.20 10.67 -14.53
C LEU A 58 -13.43 10.00 -13.39
N ALA A 59 -14.00 9.96 -12.18
CA ALA A 59 -13.39 9.30 -11.04
C ALA A 59 -13.27 7.76 -11.17
N ILE A 60 -14.01 7.13 -12.11
CA ILE A 60 -13.92 5.69 -12.38
C ILE A 60 -12.66 5.35 -13.18
N LYS A 61 -12.13 6.32 -13.93
CA LYS A 61 -11.03 6.09 -14.86
C LYS A 61 -9.83 5.52 -14.08
N PRO A 62 -9.27 4.37 -14.54
CA PRO A 62 -8.11 3.77 -13.91
C PRO A 62 -6.89 4.72 -13.96
N PRO A 63 -5.83 4.43 -13.21
CA PRO A 63 -4.57 5.15 -13.33
C PRO A 63 -4.05 5.21 -14.76
N ASP A 64 -3.46 6.34 -15.12
CA ASP A 64 -2.74 6.58 -16.37
C ASP A 64 -1.44 7.35 -16.10
N GLU A 65 -0.72 7.73 -17.16
CA GLU A 65 0.59 8.40 -17.04
C GLU A 65 0.50 9.78 -16.37
N GLU A 66 -0.60 10.51 -16.55
CA GLU A 66 -0.81 11.82 -15.93
C GLU A 66 -1.36 11.69 -14.49
N HIS A 67 -2.09 10.61 -14.21
CA HIS A 67 -2.73 10.33 -12.93
C HIS A 67 -2.36 8.91 -12.45
N THR A 68 -1.12 8.75 -12.01
CA THR A 68 -0.54 7.46 -11.61
C THR A 68 -1.21 6.82 -10.39
N TYR A 69 -1.90 7.61 -9.56
CA TYR A 69 -2.73 7.14 -8.45
C TYR A 69 -4.23 7.02 -8.80
N GLY A 70 -4.59 7.25 -10.07
CA GLY A 70 -5.96 7.23 -10.56
C GLY A 70 -6.73 8.53 -10.32
N HIS A 71 -7.98 8.53 -10.78
CA HIS A 71 -8.80 9.73 -10.90
C HIS A 71 -9.78 9.94 -9.72
N GLY A 72 -9.67 9.13 -8.65
CA GLY A 72 -10.64 9.07 -7.56
C GLY A 72 -10.92 10.41 -6.87
N LYS A 73 -9.94 11.33 -6.81
CA LYS A 73 -10.07 12.67 -6.24
C LYS A 73 -11.04 13.58 -7.00
N ILE A 74 -11.31 13.28 -8.28
CA ILE A 74 -12.30 14.04 -9.08
C ILE A 74 -13.70 13.91 -8.47
N GLU A 75 -14.03 12.78 -7.82
CA GLU A 75 -15.30 12.64 -7.09
C GLU A 75 -15.40 13.65 -5.95
N SER A 76 -14.32 13.83 -5.18
CA SER A 76 -14.22 14.86 -4.14
C SER A 76 -14.34 16.26 -4.74
N LEU A 77 -13.64 16.56 -5.83
CA LEU A 77 -13.77 17.87 -6.47
C LEU A 77 -15.22 18.15 -6.92
N GLY A 78 -15.90 17.16 -7.52
CA GLY A 78 -17.32 17.26 -7.87
C GLY A 78 -18.23 17.47 -6.66
N GLY A 79 -17.98 16.76 -5.57
CA GLY A 79 -18.70 16.95 -4.30
C GLY A 79 -18.50 18.34 -3.69
N LEU A 80 -17.31 18.92 -3.82
CA LEU A 80 -17.00 20.28 -3.36
C LEU A 80 -17.75 21.31 -4.20
N ILE A 81 -17.71 21.19 -5.53
CA ILE A 81 -18.44 22.07 -6.45
C ILE A 81 -19.95 21.98 -6.19
N GLY A 82 -20.49 20.76 -6.05
CA GLY A 82 -21.90 20.56 -5.70
C GLY A 82 -22.26 21.16 -4.34
N GLY A 83 -21.41 20.98 -3.32
CA GLY A 83 -21.61 21.61 -2.02
C GLY A 83 -21.66 23.15 -2.09
N ILE A 84 -20.76 23.77 -2.86
CA ILE A 84 -20.74 25.22 -3.09
C ILE A 84 -21.99 25.67 -3.84
N ALA A 85 -22.43 24.93 -4.85
CA ALA A 85 -23.67 25.23 -5.58
C ALA A 85 -24.88 25.25 -4.63
N ILE A 86 -25.06 24.22 -3.80
CA ILE A 86 -26.14 24.16 -2.79
C ILE A 86 -26.04 25.35 -1.83
N PHE A 87 -24.84 25.68 -1.37
CA PHE A 87 -24.64 26.80 -0.46
C PHE A 87 -25.08 28.14 -1.07
N LEU A 88 -24.71 28.40 -2.33
CA LEU A 88 -25.10 29.62 -3.05
C LEU A 88 -26.60 29.67 -3.29
N ILE A 89 -27.22 28.56 -3.72
CA ILE A 89 -28.68 28.49 -3.94
C ILE A 89 -29.41 28.67 -2.60
N ALA A 90 -28.93 28.09 -1.50
CA ALA A 90 -29.53 28.27 -0.18
C ALA A 90 -29.45 29.73 0.31
N ILE A 91 -28.33 30.43 0.08
CA ILE A 91 -28.22 31.88 0.37
C ILE A 91 -29.20 32.68 -0.48
N PHE A 92 -29.27 32.39 -1.78
CA PHE A 92 -30.22 33.03 -2.69
C PHE A 92 -31.66 32.82 -2.21
N PHE A 93 -32.00 31.60 -1.78
CA PHE A 93 -33.33 31.27 -1.28
C PHE A 93 -33.68 32.02 0.02
N ILE A 94 -32.72 32.17 0.94
CA ILE A 94 -32.89 33.00 2.15
C ILE A 94 -33.11 34.46 1.77
N TYR A 95 -32.32 34.98 0.82
CA TYR A 95 -32.46 36.35 0.33
C TYR A 95 -33.85 36.60 -0.27
N GLU A 96 -34.31 35.72 -1.17
CA GLU A 96 -35.64 35.77 -1.77
C GLU A 96 -36.75 35.71 -0.71
N SER A 97 -36.59 34.85 0.30
CA SER A 97 -37.54 34.75 1.41
C SER A 97 -37.65 36.09 2.17
N ILE A 98 -36.52 36.74 2.49
CA ILE A 98 -36.50 38.05 3.16
C ILE A 98 -37.09 39.14 2.25
N HIS A 99 -36.78 39.10 0.96
CA HIS A 99 -37.28 40.07 -0.01
C HIS A 99 -38.81 39.99 -0.16
N ARG A 100 -39.39 38.78 -0.22
CA ARG A 100 -40.84 38.54 -0.25
C ARG A 100 -41.56 39.04 1.00
N LEU A 101 -40.91 38.96 2.17
CA LEU A 101 -41.46 39.53 3.40
C LEU A 101 -41.58 41.07 3.32
N GLN A 102 -40.61 41.73 2.69
CA GLN A 102 -40.60 43.19 2.54
C GLN A 102 -41.53 43.67 1.42
N ASN A 103 -41.73 42.86 0.38
CA ASN A 103 -42.57 43.17 -0.77
C ASN A 103 -43.56 42.02 -1.00
N PRO A 104 -44.70 41.99 -0.29
CA PRO A 104 -45.70 40.94 -0.44
C PRO A 104 -46.25 40.96 -1.87
N VAL A 105 -45.91 39.96 -2.66
CA VAL A 105 -46.53 39.75 -3.97
C VAL A 105 -47.90 39.11 -3.72
N HIS A 106 -48.94 39.68 -4.30
CA HIS A 106 -50.28 39.08 -4.26
C HIS A 106 -50.31 37.97 -5.32
N ASP A 107 -50.03 36.74 -4.92
CA ASP A 107 -50.06 35.62 -5.85
C ASP A 107 -51.51 35.36 -6.32
N THR A 108 -51.67 35.32 -7.64
CA THR A 108 -52.87 34.77 -8.26
C THR A 108 -52.96 33.29 -7.94
N LEU A 109 -54.18 32.79 -7.66
CA LEU A 109 -54.39 31.37 -7.40
C LEU A 109 -53.77 30.49 -8.50
N PRO A 110 -53.05 29.40 -8.13
CA PRO A 110 -52.43 28.52 -9.10
C PRO A 110 -53.47 27.95 -10.08
N GLY A 111 -53.22 28.11 -11.39
CA GLY A 111 -54.03 27.46 -12.42
C GLY A 111 -53.92 25.93 -12.35
N ILE A 112 -54.86 25.21 -12.97
CA ILE A 112 -54.90 23.74 -12.91
C ILE A 112 -53.59 23.07 -13.38
N PHE A 113 -52.90 23.67 -14.36
CA PHE A 113 -51.60 23.21 -14.85
C PHE A 113 -50.48 23.37 -13.80
N ALA A 114 -50.50 24.42 -12.97
CA ALA A 114 -49.54 24.60 -11.89
C ALA A 114 -49.71 23.56 -10.79
N ILE A 115 -50.96 23.17 -10.50
CA ILE A 115 -51.24 22.10 -9.53
C ILE A 115 -50.73 20.75 -10.05
N ILE A 116 -51.01 20.41 -11.32
CA ILE A 116 -50.54 19.14 -11.91
C ILE A 116 -49.01 19.12 -12.00
N GLY A 117 -48.38 20.23 -12.43
CA GLY A 117 -46.93 20.38 -12.48
C GLY A 117 -46.30 20.19 -11.11
N GLY A 118 -46.76 20.92 -10.09
CA GLY A 118 -46.26 20.80 -8.73
C GLY A 118 -46.41 19.39 -8.15
N LEU A 119 -47.55 18.72 -8.38
CA LEU A 119 -47.74 17.33 -7.94
C LEU A 119 -46.77 16.35 -8.63
N TYR A 120 -46.48 16.58 -9.91
CA TYR A 120 -45.51 15.79 -10.65
C TYR A 120 -44.10 15.98 -10.06
N THR A 121 -43.68 17.23 -9.84
CA THR A 121 -42.37 17.57 -9.27
C THR A 121 -42.18 16.98 -7.87
N ILE A 122 -43.19 17.07 -7.00
CA ILE A 122 -43.18 16.39 -5.69
C ILE A 122 -42.95 14.88 -5.84
N GLY A 123 -43.62 14.24 -6.80
CA GLY A 123 -43.44 12.82 -7.09
C GLY A 123 -42.02 12.48 -7.52
N ILE A 124 -41.44 13.31 -8.39
CA ILE A 124 -40.06 13.20 -8.87
C ILE A 124 -39.06 13.36 -7.72
N ASP A 125 -39.22 14.36 -6.86
CA ASP A 125 -38.27 14.61 -5.77
C ASP A 125 -38.35 13.51 -4.71
N ILE A 126 -39.55 13.05 -4.35
CA ILE A 126 -39.71 11.90 -3.46
C ILE A 126 -39.01 10.67 -4.05
N PHE A 127 -39.18 10.42 -5.36
CA PHE A 127 -38.50 9.33 -6.05
C PHE A 127 -36.97 9.47 -5.98
N ARG A 128 -36.42 10.65 -6.30
CA ARG A 128 -34.99 10.96 -6.23
C ARG A 128 -34.45 10.74 -4.81
N ILE A 129 -35.11 11.31 -3.79
CA ILE A 129 -34.73 11.18 -2.38
C ILE A 129 -34.68 9.71 -1.96
N VAL A 130 -35.69 8.91 -2.32
CA VAL A 130 -35.72 7.46 -1.98
C VAL A 130 -34.59 6.70 -2.68
N LEU A 131 -34.40 6.95 -3.98
CA LEU A 131 -33.34 6.33 -4.77
C LEU A 131 -31.94 6.66 -4.21
N LEU A 132 -31.67 7.94 -3.98
CA LEU A 132 -30.37 8.43 -3.53
C LEU A 132 -30.08 8.00 -2.10
N ARG A 133 -31.05 8.08 -1.17
CA ARG A 133 -30.86 7.62 0.21
C ARG A 133 -30.55 6.13 0.31
N ARG A 134 -31.23 5.29 -0.48
CA ARG A 134 -30.93 3.86 -0.57
C ARG A 134 -29.53 3.61 -1.11
N SER A 135 -29.11 4.37 -2.11
CA SER A 135 -27.81 4.23 -2.76
C SER A 135 -26.65 4.73 -1.87
N ILE A 136 -26.82 5.84 -1.15
CA ILE A 136 -25.86 6.35 -0.17
C ILE A 136 -25.61 5.32 0.94
N LYS A 137 -26.65 4.62 1.41
CA LYS A 137 -26.50 3.57 2.42
C LYS A 137 -25.76 2.33 1.92
N LYS A 138 -25.93 1.97 0.64
CA LYS A 138 -25.33 0.76 0.05
C LYS A 138 -23.92 0.98 -0.49
N ILE A 139 -23.70 2.10 -1.16
CA ILE A 139 -22.49 2.37 -1.96
C ILE A 139 -21.69 3.55 -1.37
N GLY A 140 -22.37 4.53 -0.77
CA GLY A 140 -21.74 5.78 -0.36
C GLY A 140 -21.30 6.64 -1.56
N GLY A 141 -20.58 7.71 -1.28
CA GLY A 141 -20.12 8.69 -2.28
C GLY A 141 -20.52 10.11 -1.93
N VAL A 142 -19.67 11.06 -2.29
CA VAL A 142 -19.90 12.50 -2.01
C VAL A 142 -20.81 13.12 -3.06
N THR A 143 -20.71 12.69 -4.31
CA THR A 143 -21.57 13.14 -5.41
C THR A 143 -23.03 12.74 -5.18
N LEU A 144 -23.28 11.51 -4.72
CA LEU A 144 -24.64 11.07 -4.35
C LEU A 144 -25.22 11.87 -3.18
N LYS A 145 -24.39 12.27 -2.21
CA LYS A 145 -24.85 13.11 -1.08
C LYS A 145 -25.19 14.52 -1.52
N ALA A 146 -24.41 15.11 -2.42
CA ALA A 146 -24.71 16.41 -3.00
C ALA A 146 -26.06 16.38 -3.73
N ASP A 147 -26.25 15.43 -4.64
CA ASP A 147 -27.51 15.29 -5.39
C ASP A 147 -28.71 14.99 -4.48
N PHE A 148 -28.49 14.26 -3.38
CA PHE A 148 -29.53 14.03 -2.37
C PHE A 148 -29.94 15.29 -1.62
N TYR A 149 -28.99 16.17 -1.30
CA TYR A 149 -29.29 17.44 -0.65
C TYR A 149 -29.98 18.43 -1.59
N HIS A 150 -29.66 18.42 -2.89
CA HIS A 150 -30.44 19.14 -3.90
C HIS A 150 -31.90 18.65 -3.91
N ALA A 151 -32.14 17.35 -4.10
CA ALA A 151 -33.50 16.82 -4.11
C ALA A 151 -34.29 17.11 -2.81
N LEU A 152 -33.62 17.17 -1.66
CA LEU A 152 -34.24 17.56 -0.39
C LEU A 152 -34.59 19.04 -0.33
N MET A 153 -33.75 19.90 -0.92
CA MET A 153 -34.02 21.33 -1.07
C MET A 153 -35.25 21.57 -1.94
N ASP A 154 -35.34 20.90 -3.09
CA ASP A 154 -36.44 21.01 -4.07
C ASP A 154 -37.79 20.58 -3.46
N LEU A 155 -37.81 19.43 -2.80
CA LEU A 155 -39.02 18.97 -2.10
C LEU A 155 -39.38 19.89 -0.93
N GLY A 156 -38.37 20.34 -0.18
CA GLY A 156 -38.56 21.21 0.97
C GLY A 156 -39.17 22.55 0.59
N SER A 157 -38.64 23.20 -0.47
CA SER A 157 -39.15 24.49 -0.96
C SER A 157 -40.59 24.36 -1.45
N THR A 158 -40.92 23.28 -2.16
CA THR A 158 -42.28 23.01 -2.63
C THR A 158 -43.27 22.80 -1.48
N ILE A 159 -42.90 22.03 -0.45
CA ILE A 159 -43.74 21.82 0.74
C ILE A 159 -43.99 23.14 1.46
N ILE A 160 -42.96 23.98 1.58
CA ILE A 160 -43.06 25.28 2.24
C ILE A 160 -44.00 26.21 1.47
N ALA A 161 -43.88 26.29 0.15
CA ALA A 161 -44.78 27.07 -0.68
C ALA A 161 -46.24 26.63 -0.51
N ILE A 162 -46.51 25.31 -0.49
CA ILE A 162 -47.85 24.76 -0.26
C ILE A 162 -48.38 25.14 1.14
N VAL A 163 -47.55 24.98 2.17
CA VAL A 163 -47.91 25.38 3.55
C VAL A 163 -48.16 26.87 3.64
N GLY A 164 -47.36 27.68 2.93
CA GLY A 164 -47.51 29.12 2.81
C GLY A 164 -48.87 29.52 2.25
N ILE A 165 -49.28 28.94 1.11
CA ILE A 165 -50.60 29.16 0.51
C ILE A 165 -51.71 28.80 1.50
N VAL A 166 -51.62 27.65 2.17
CA VAL A 166 -52.62 27.23 3.16
C VAL A 166 -52.70 28.22 4.33
N LEU A 167 -51.56 28.66 4.86
CA LEU A 167 -51.51 29.62 5.98
C LEU A 167 -52.06 31.00 5.59
N VAL A 168 -51.81 31.48 4.37
CA VAL A 168 -52.39 32.72 3.85
C VAL A 168 -53.92 32.63 3.80
N VAL A 169 -54.49 31.49 3.36
CA VAL A 169 -55.95 31.27 3.34
C VAL A 169 -56.56 31.35 4.74
N TYR A 170 -55.83 30.92 5.79
CA TYR A 170 -56.26 31.03 7.18
C TYR A 170 -55.90 32.37 7.86
N GLY A 171 -55.35 33.34 7.12
CA GLY A 171 -55.00 34.67 7.62
C GLY A 171 -53.62 34.79 8.28
N PHE A 172 -52.77 33.76 8.17
CA PHE A 172 -51.39 33.75 8.67
C PHE A 172 -50.39 34.09 7.55
N TYR A 173 -50.29 35.36 7.20
CA TYR A 173 -49.50 35.84 6.05
C TYR A 173 -47.97 35.63 6.15
N ASN A 174 -47.43 35.45 7.36
CA ASN A 174 -45.97 35.33 7.57
C ASN A 174 -45.48 33.88 7.70
N GLY A 175 -46.37 32.88 7.60
CA GLY A 175 -46.04 31.48 7.87
C GLY A 175 -45.06 30.86 6.86
N ASP A 176 -45.23 31.21 5.58
CA ASP A 176 -44.37 30.78 4.48
C ASP A 176 -42.91 31.21 4.70
N PHE A 177 -42.72 32.51 4.98
CA PHE A 177 -41.40 33.11 5.23
C PHE A 177 -40.60 32.39 6.31
N ILE A 178 -41.23 32.10 7.46
CA ILE A 178 -40.55 31.46 8.59
C ILE A 178 -40.10 30.06 8.19
N ALA A 179 -40.95 29.30 7.52
CA ALA A 179 -40.62 27.95 7.09
C ALA A 179 -39.51 27.97 6.02
N ALA A 180 -39.58 28.88 5.04
CA ALA A 180 -38.57 29.07 4.00
C ALA A 180 -37.20 29.45 4.58
N LEU A 181 -37.18 30.35 5.56
CA LEU A 181 -35.98 30.74 6.28
C LEU A 181 -35.36 29.56 7.05
N ILE A 182 -36.18 28.78 7.75
CA ILE A 182 -35.72 27.59 8.49
C ILE A 182 -35.08 26.58 7.53
N LEU A 183 -35.72 26.29 6.40
CA LEU A 183 -35.16 25.37 5.40
C LEU A 183 -33.85 25.90 4.82
N GLY A 184 -33.79 27.18 4.46
CA GLY A 184 -32.58 27.81 3.95
C GLY A 184 -31.42 27.68 4.93
N VAL A 185 -31.64 27.95 6.22
CA VAL A 185 -30.61 27.80 7.27
C VAL A 185 -30.16 26.34 7.42
N ILE A 186 -31.08 25.38 7.41
CA ILE A 186 -30.74 23.95 7.46
C ILE A 186 -29.84 23.57 6.28
N LEU A 187 -30.16 24.03 5.08
CA LEU A 187 -29.40 23.74 3.87
C LEU A 187 -28.03 24.42 3.85
N VAL A 188 -27.90 25.63 4.38
CA VAL A 188 -26.60 26.27 4.59
C VAL A 188 -25.73 25.42 5.51
N VAL A 189 -26.27 24.92 6.62
CA VAL A 189 -25.50 24.07 7.55
C VAL A 189 -25.10 22.75 6.90
N LEU A 190 -26.00 22.10 6.16
CA LEU A 190 -25.71 20.84 5.47
C LEU A 190 -24.69 21.01 4.34
N SER A 191 -24.78 22.09 3.58
CA SER A 191 -23.84 22.40 2.49
C SER A 191 -22.45 22.75 3.01
N LEU A 192 -22.35 23.59 4.06
CA LEU A 192 -21.06 23.87 4.72
C LEU A 192 -20.41 22.60 5.27
N LYS A 193 -21.19 21.69 5.86
CA LYS A 193 -20.70 20.40 6.34
C LYS A 193 -20.20 19.51 5.19
N LEU A 194 -20.87 19.53 4.04
CA LEU A 194 -20.44 18.81 2.84
C LEU A 194 -19.14 19.42 2.29
N ILE A 195 -19.09 20.73 2.08
CA ILE A 195 -17.91 21.48 1.63
C ILE A 195 -16.72 21.18 2.52
N HIS A 196 -16.86 21.34 3.84
CA HIS A 196 -15.77 21.12 4.79
C HIS A 196 -15.26 19.67 4.72
N ARG A 197 -16.16 18.69 4.73
CA ARG A 197 -15.77 17.28 4.64
C ARG A 197 -15.03 16.98 3.34
N THR A 198 -15.52 17.50 2.22
CA THR A 198 -14.94 17.23 0.91
C THR A 198 -13.62 17.98 0.70
N ALA A 199 -13.47 19.17 1.28
CA ALA A 199 -12.18 19.87 1.33
C ALA A 199 -11.15 19.07 2.14
N LEU A 200 -11.53 18.50 3.29
CA LEU A 200 -10.64 17.62 4.06
C LEU A 200 -10.28 16.33 3.29
N ASP A 201 -11.24 15.75 2.55
CA ASP A 201 -10.96 14.60 1.68
C ASP A 201 -9.91 14.95 0.60
N LEU A 202 -9.82 16.21 0.16
CA LEU A 202 -8.78 16.68 -0.77
C LEU A 202 -7.42 16.86 -0.08
N THR A 203 -7.38 17.23 1.20
CA THR A 203 -6.15 17.35 2.01
C THR A 203 -5.65 16.01 2.58
N ASP A 204 -6.03 14.89 1.97
CA ASP A 204 -5.63 13.53 2.37
C ASP A 204 -6.02 13.12 3.80
N ILE A 205 -7.11 13.69 4.33
CA ILE A 205 -7.58 13.29 5.66
C ILE A 205 -7.95 11.80 5.71
N ILE A 206 -7.64 11.15 6.83
CA ILE A 206 -8.08 9.79 7.11
C ILE A 206 -8.44 9.64 8.59
N SER A 207 -9.29 8.64 8.89
CA SER A 207 -9.70 8.37 10.27
C SER A 207 -8.50 7.90 11.13
N PRO A 208 -8.23 8.54 12.28
CA PRO A 208 -7.19 8.09 13.21
C PRO A 208 -7.42 6.66 13.71
N GLU A 209 -8.67 6.23 13.87
CA GLU A 209 -9.01 4.86 14.26
C GLU A 209 -8.59 3.85 13.20
N LEU A 210 -8.67 4.23 11.92
CA LEU A 210 -8.24 3.36 10.82
C LEU A 210 -6.72 3.19 10.82
N VAL A 211 -5.98 4.29 11.00
CA VAL A 211 -4.50 4.27 11.12
C VAL A 211 -4.09 3.40 12.31
N LYS A 212 -4.75 3.57 13.46
CA LYS A 212 -4.50 2.76 14.66
C LYS A 212 -4.74 1.26 14.40
N LYS A 213 -5.85 0.91 13.72
CA LYS A 213 -6.13 -0.48 13.34
C LYS A 213 -5.05 -1.07 12.43
N VAL A 214 -4.58 -0.32 11.43
CA VAL A 214 -3.48 -0.78 10.57
C VAL A 214 -2.20 -0.95 11.39
N LYS A 215 -1.87 0.00 12.28
CA LYS A 215 -0.71 -0.11 13.17
C LYS A 215 -0.77 -1.37 14.04
N GLU A 216 -1.92 -1.66 14.62
CA GLU A 216 -2.12 -2.89 15.41
C GLU A 216 -1.92 -4.15 14.56
N ILE A 217 -2.38 -4.17 13.31
CA ILE A 217 -2.17 -5.31 12.40
C ILE A 217 -0.67 -5.50 12.08
N VAL A 218 0.04 -4.41 11.80
CA VAL A 218 1.47 -4.41 11.46
C VAL A 218 2.30 -4.91 12.64
N VAL A 219 2.12 -4.31 13.83
CA VAL A 219 2.88 -4.67 15.05
C VAL A 219 2.63 -6.12 15.50
N ASN A 220 1.44 -6.66 15.24
CA ASN A 220 1.12 -8.05 15.57
C ASN A 220 1.56 -9.06 14.50
N THR A 221 2.18 -8.62 13.39
CA THR A 221 2.68 -9.52 12.36
C THR A 221 4.05 -10.07 12.78
N GLU A 222 4.20 -11.39 12.77
CA GLU A 222 5.45 -12.06 13.14
C GLU A 222 6.64 -11.59 12.29
N GLY A 223 7.76 -11.31 12.94
CA GLY A 223 8.99 -10.82 12.31
C GLY A 223 9.11 -9.29 12.26
N VAL A 224 8.03 -8.54 12.48
CA VAL A 224 8.07 -7.08 12.65
C VAL A 224 8.51 -6.76 14.08
N ILE A 225 9.57 -5.95 14.23
CA ILE A 225 10.06 -5.49 15.53
C ILE A 225 9.23 -4.29 15.98
N GLU A 226 9.14 -3.29 15.12
CA GLU A 226 8.37 -2.08 15.32
C GLU A 226 7.92 -1.49 13.98
N THR A 227 7.07 -0.47 14.05
CA THR A 227 6.64 0.28 12.87
C THR A 227 6.59 1.75 13.21
N GLU A 228 7.05 2.56 12.27
CA GLU A 228 7.10 4.01 12.41
C GLU A 228 5.72 4.67 12.16
N ALA A 229 5.73 5.84 11.52
CA ALA A 229 4.54 6.51 11.06
C ALA A 229 3.95 5.77 9.86
N ILE A 230 2.67 5.40 9.97
CA ILE A 230 1.91 4.84 8.86
C ILE A 230 1.24 6.00 8.14
N LEU A 231 1.58 6.18 6.87
CA LEU A 231 1.00 7.22 6.03
C LEU A 231 -0.17 6.61 5.26
N MET A 232 -1.36 7.18 5.45
CA MET A 232 -2.54 6.70 4.76
C MET A 232 -3.34 7.87 4.19
N ARG A 233 -3.88 7.67 2.99
CA ARG A 233 -4.77 8.63 2.35
C ARG A 233 -5.84 7.94 1.53
N LYS A 234 -6.93 8.65 1.26
CA LYS A 234 -8.04 8.14 0.47
C LYS A 234 -8.15 8.87 -0.87
N SER A 235 -8.30 8.10 -1.94
CA SER A 235 -8.64 8.61 -3.28
C SER A 235 -9.81 7.81 -3.84
N GLY A 236 -10.97 8.44 -3.97
CA GLY A 236 -12.20 7.74 -4.33
C GLY A 236 -12.50 6.61 -3.34
N ASP A 237 -12.61 5.37 -3.84
CA ASP A 237 -12.84 4.19 -3.00
C ASP A 237 -11.54 3.48 -2.57
N VAL A 238 -10.36 3.90 -3.02
CA VAL A 238 -9.06 3.28 -2.72
C VAL A 238 -8.40 3.96 -1.52
N ILE A 239 -7.78 3.17 -0.64
CA ILE A 239 -7.00 3.65 0.51
C ILE A 239 -5.52 3.35 0.23
N PHE A 240 -4.73 4.38 -0.05
CA PHE A 240 -3.29 4.24 -0.18
C PHE A 240 -2.67 4.19 1.22
N THR A 241 -1.81 3.21 1.45
CA THR A 241 -1.23 2.90 2.76
C THR A 241 0.26 2.63 2.58
N ASP A 242 1.10 3.57 2.98
CA ASP A 242 2.55 3.39 2.99
C ASP A 242 2.98 3.05 4.42
N VAL A 243 3.66 1.92 4.57
CA VAL A 243 4.06 1.36 5.87
C VAL A 243 5.57 1.16 5.87
N THR A 244 6.24 1.75 6.86
CA THR A 244 7.62 1.41 7.18
C THR A 244 7.64 0.45 8.37
N ILE A 245 8.29 -0.71 8.19
CA ILE A 245 8.47 -1.73 9.23
C ILE A 245 9.94 -1.90 9.56
N SER A 246 10.26 -2.09 10.84
CA SER A 246 11.62 -2.43 11.26
C SER A 246 11.76 -3.94 11.37
N LEU A 247 12.77 -4.49 10.71
CA LEU A 247 13.13 -5.91 10.73
C LEU A 247 14.49 -6.09 11.39
N ARG A 248 14.81 -7.29 11.86
CA ARG A 248 16.13 -7.55 12.47
C ARG A 248 17.23 -7.41 11.41
N GLY A 249 18.33 -6.73 11.70
CA GLY A 249 19.35 -6.38 10.70
C GLY A 249 20.05 -7.55 9.98
N ASP A 250 20.04 -8.74 10.57
CA ASP A 250 20.55 -9.99 9.99
C ASP A 250 19.49 -10.79 9.20
N THR A 251 18.29 -10.23 9.00
CA THR A 251 17.24 -10.86 8.21
C THR A 251 17.67 -10.91 6.74
N SER A 252 17.60 -12.10 6.12
CA SER A 252 17.88 -12.22 4.68
C SER A 252 16.86 -11.44 3.85
N PHE A 253 17.26 -11.03 2.65
CA PHE A 253 16.37 -10.31 1.73
C PHE A 253 15.07 -11.08 1.43
N ASP A 254 15.17 -12.40 1.18
CA ASP A 254 14.01 -13.25 0.94
C ASP A 254 13.07 -13.28 2.15
N ARG A 255 13.62 -13.42 3.35
CA ARG A 255 12.81 -13.43 4.58
C ARG A 255 12.16 -12.06 4.84
N ALA A 256 12.86 -10.97 4.53
CA ALA A 256 12.30 -9.62 4.62
C ALA A 256 11.12 -9.43 3.65
N HIS A 257 11.22 -9.97 2.43
CA HIS A 257 10.13 -9.99 1.45
C HIS A 257 8.93 -10.82 1.93
N GLU A 258 9.18 -11.98 2.54
CA GLU A 258 8.12 -12.81 3.13
C GLU A 258 7.36 -12.07 4.25
N ILE A 259 8.08 -11.44 5.18
CA ILE A 259 7.47 -10.67 6.28
C ILE A 259 6.66 -9.49 5.72
N SER A 260 7.21 -8.77 4.74
CA SER A 260 6.49 -7.70 4.05
C SER A 260 5.20 -8.21 3.40
N SER A 261 5.27 -9.33 2.69
CA SER A 261 4.10 -9.97 2.08
C SER A 261 3.06 -10.40 3.12
N MET A 262 3.49 -10.86 4.29
CA MET A 262 2.58 -11.19 5.41
C MET A 262 1.85 -9.94 5.92
N VAL A 263 2.59 -8.84 6.14
CA VAL A 263 2.01 -7.55 6.56
C VAL A 263 0.99 -7.07 5.54
N GLU A 264 1.34 -7.08 4.25
CA GLU A 264 0.46 -6.66 3.16
C GLU A 264 -0.85 -7.46 3.16
N ASN A 265 -0.74 -8.79 3.25
CA ASN A 265 -1.89 -9.69 3.25
C ASN A 265 -2.76 -9.52 4.49
N ASN A 266 -2.16 -9.30 5.67
CA ASN A 266 -2.89 -9.06 6.91
C ASN A 266 -3.70 -7.76 6.85
N ILE A 267 -3.13 -6.70 6.25
CA ILE A 267 -3.85 -5.44 6.02
C ILE A 267 -4.96 -5.65 4.98
N LYS A 268 -4.67 -6.26 3.82
CA LYS A 268 -5.67 -6.52 2.75
C LYS A 268 -6.87 -7.34 3.22
N LYS A 269 -6.69 -8.30 4.13
CA LYS A 269 -7.78 -9.08 4.74
C LYS A 269 -8.79 -8.20 5.50
N LYS A 270 -8.34 -7.11 6.11
CA LYS A 270 -9.19 -6.17 6.86
C LYS A 270 -9.64 -4.98 6.02
N LEU A 271 -8.83 -4.58 5.05
CA LEU A 271 -9.07 -3.46 4.13
C LEU A 271 -8.85 -3.92 2.68
N PRO A 272 -9.86 -4.57 2.07
CA PRO A 272 -9.72 -5.15 0.71
C PRO A 272 -9.44 -4.12 -0.39
N ASN A 273 -9.77 -2.86 -0.15
CA ASN A 273 -9.58 -1.73 -1.05
C ASN A 273 -8.29 -0.94 -0.77
N ALA A 274 -7.38 -1.48 0.06
CA ALA A 274 -6.10 -0.85 0.33
C ALA A 274 -5.07 -1.16 -0.77
N ALA A 275 -4.44 -0.12 -1.29
CA ALA A 275 -3.23 -0.20 -2.09
C ALA A 275 -2.05 0.08 -1.16
N ILE A 276 -1.17 -0.90 -0.99
CA ILE A 276 -0.19 -0.92 0.09
C ILE A 276 1.22 -0.91 -0.49
N THR A 277 2.07 -0.05 0.05
CA THR A 277 3.52 -0.06 -0.17
C THR A 277 4.19 -0.37 1.16
N ILE A 278 5.14 -1.30 1.17
CA ILE A 278 5.91 -1.63 2.37
C ILE A 278 7.37 -1.29 2.12
N HIS A 279 7.89 -0.41 2.95
CA HIS A 279 9.32 -0.20 3.12
C HIS A 279 9.76 -0.92 4.39
N PHE A 280 10.97 -1.46 4.39
CA PHE A 280 11.53 -2.06 5.60
C PHE A 280 12.93 -1.53 5.87
N GLU A 281 13.22 -1.33 7.16
CA GLU A 281 14.52 -0.86 7.63
C GLU A 281 15.13 -1.86 8.62
N PRO A 282 16.46 -2.04 8.61
CA PRO A 282 17.12 -2.93 9.54
C PRO A 282 17.28 -2.29 10.94
N ASP A 283 16.94 -3.03 11.99
CA ASP A 283 17.27 -2.71 13.39
C ASP A 283 18.42 -3.63 13.87
N TRP A 284 19.51 -3.00 14.30
CA TRP A 284 20.75 -3.67 14.74
C TRP A 284 20.89 -3.82 16.26
N LYS A 285 19.89 -3.41 17.07
CA LYS A 285 19.98 -3.42 18.55
C LYS A 285 20.13 -4.84 19.09
N ASN A 286 19.28 -5.77 18.63
CA ASN A 286 19.19 -7.16 19.12
C ASN A 286 19.79 -8.20 18.14
N VAL A 287 20.69 -7.77 17.25
CA VAL A 287 21.37 -8.67 16.32
C VAL A 287 22.54 -9.37 17.03
N PRO A 288 22.75 -10.70 16.83
CA PRO A 288 23.91 -11.40 17.38
C PRO A 288 25.25 -10.78 16.93
N LEU A 289 26.23 -10.76 17.83
CA LEU A 289 27.55 -10.16 17.59
C LEU A 289 28.19 -10.66 16.28
N ASN A 290 28.17 -11.98 16.04
CA ASN A 290 28.78 -12.57 14.85
C ASN A 290 28.11 -12.07 13.55
N ALA A 291 26.80 -11.81 13.56
CA ALA A 291 26.09 -11.28 12.41
C ALA A 291 26.44 -9.80 12.16
N LYS A 292 26.63 -9.01 13.23
CA LYS A 292 27.16 -7.63 13.12
C LYS A 292 28.56 -7.61 12.53
N ILE A 293 29.45 -8.48 13.03
CA ILE A 293 30.82 -8.61 12.50
C ILE A 293 30.78 -9.00 11.02
N ASN A 294 29.91 -9.94 10.63
CA ASN A 294 29.73 -10.35 9.24
C ASN A 294 29.36 -9.16 8.36
N ASP A 295 28.33 -8.41 8.74
CA ASP A 295 27.84 -7.25 7.99
C ASP A 295 28.92 -6.18 7.81
N ILE A 296 29.61 -5.82 8.89
CA ILE A 296 30.71 -4.85 8.85
C ILE A 296 31.84 -5.35 7.94
N ALA A 297 32.27 -6.60 8.09
CA ALA A 297 33.36 -7.16 7.30
C ALA A 297 33.00 -7.22 5.80
N ARG A 298 31.76 -7.59 5.46
CA ARG A 298 31.28 -7.62 4.06
C ARG A 298 31.11 -6.22 3.45
N SER A 299 31.02 -5.17 4.26
CA SER A 299 30.95 -3.78 3.77
C SER A 299 32.30 -3.23 3.28
N VAL A 300 33.41 -3.93 3.54
CA VAL A 300 34.75 -3.53 3.10
C VAL A 300 34.96 -3.91 1.64
N GLU A 301 35.51 -2.98 0.85
CA GLU A 301 35.80 -3.21 -0.56
C GLU A 301 36.87 -4.30 -0.73
N GLY A 302 36.65 -5.22 -1.68
CA GLY A 302 37.55 -6.33 -1.95
C GLY A 302 37.22 -7.62 -1.18
N VAL A 303 36.35 -7.57 -0.17
CA VAL A 303 35.83 -8.76 0.51
C VAL A 303 34.83 -9.49 -0.39
N LYS A 304 35.07 -10.77 -0.66
CA LYS A 304 34.17 -11.63 -1.45
C LYS A 304 33.20 -12.38 -0.55
N GLU A 305 33.71 -12.96 0.52
CA GLU A 305 32.92 -13.76 1.47
C GLU A 305 33.53 -13.68 2.87
N VAL A 306 32.69 -13.87 3.90
CA VAL A 306 33.12 -13.95 5.30
C VAL A 306 32.45 -15.15 5.94
N HIS A 307 33.25 -16.01 6.58
CA HIS A 307 32.77 -17.22 7.22
C HIS A 307 33.57 -17.55 8.49
N ASN A 308 33.14 -18.59 9.21
CA ASN A 308 33.76 -19.06 10.45
C ASN A 308 33.99 -17.96 11.52
N ILE A 309 33.00 -17.08 11.70
CA ILE A 309 33.07 -16.00 12.68
C ILE A 309 32.82 -16.57 14.08
N ILE A 310 33.84 -16.49 14.93
CA ILE A 310 33.81 -16.99 16.31
C ILE A 310 34.22 -15.87 17.25
N SER A 311 33.32 -15.50 18.16
CA SER A 311 33.60 -14.54 19.22
C SER A 311 33.58 -15.22 20.59
N HIS A 312 34.55 -14.89 21.44
CA HIS A 312 34.62 -15.40 22.80
C HIS A 312 35.04 -14.29 23.78
N LYS A 313 34.62 -14.42 25.04
CA LYS A 313 34.89 -13.44 26.10
C LYS A 313 35.85 -14.03 27.12
N THR A 314 36.96 -13.36 27.38
CA THR A 314 37.92 -13.75 28.43
C THR A 314 38.32 -12.54 29.26
N LYS A 315 38.33 -12.69 30.59
CA LYS A 315 38.64 -11.61 31.55
C LYS A 315 37.90 -10.28 31.28
N GLY A 316 36.65 -10.37 30.82
CA GLY A 316 35.82 -9.20 30.52
C GLY A 316 36.03 -8.57 29.14
N LYS A 317 37.02 -9.02 28.36
CA LYS A 317 37.32 -8.54 27.00
C LYS A 317 36.80 -9.52 25.95
N THR A 318 36.31 -9.00 24.83
CA THR A 318 35.81 -9.82 23.72
C THR A 318 36.86 -9.92 22.62
N TYR A 319 37.06 -11.14 22.12
CA TYR A 319 37.98 -11.44 21.03
C TYR A 319 37.21 -12.15 19.92
N SER A 320 37.49 -11.78 18.68
CA SER A 320 36.79 -12.33 17.51
C SER A 320 37.79 -12.87 16.50
N ASN A 321 37.50 -14.04 15.92
CA ASN A 321 38.25 -14.62 14.83
C ASN A 321 37.29 -14.80 13.64
N LEU A 322 37.74 -14.50 12.42
CA LEU A 322 36.95 -14.67 11.21
C LEU A 322 37.83 -15.03 10.01
N HIS A 323 37.25 -15.75 9.05
CA HIS A 323 37.88 -16.04 7.77
C HIS A 323 37.27 -15.10 6.73
N VAL A 324 38.14 -14.44 5.97
CA VAL A 324 37.75 -13.46 4.95
C VAL A 324 38.33 -13.92 3.62
N MET A 325 37.44 -14.16 2.66
CA MET A 325 37.84 -14.51 1.30
C MET A 325 38.01 -13.25 0.46
N VAL A 326 39.17 -13.13 -0.19
CA VAL A 326 39.53 -12.03 -1.10
C VAL A 326 39.88 -12.58 -2.48
N ASP A 327 40.01 -11.73 -3.49
CA ASP A 327 40.40 -12.16 -4.83
C ASP A 327 41.70 -13.00 -4.83
N ASN A 328 41.76 -14.11 -5.57
CA ASN A 328 42.90 -15.02 -5.55
C ASN A 328 44.14 -14.47 -6.26
N GLU A 329 44.00 -13.44 -7.11
CA GLU A 329 45.11 -12.78 -7.81
C GLU A 329 45.62 -11.52 -7.08
N ILE A 330 45.01 -11.15 -5.95
CA ILE A 330 45.43 -9.98 -5.18
C ILE A 330 46.81 -10.20 -4.56
N ASN A 331 47.63 -9.14 -4.52
CA ASN A 331 48.91 -9.20 -3.82
C ASN A 331 48.71 -9.13 -2.29
N LEU A 332 49.72 -9.60 -1.56
CA LEU A 332 49.67 -9.67 -0.09
C LEU A 332 49.53 -8.30 0.58
N GLU A 333 50.11 -7.24 0.00
CA GLU A 333 50.03 -5.88 0.57
C GLU A 333 48.59 -5.36 0.55
N LEU A 334 47.88 -5.53 -0.56
CA LEU A 334 46.48 -5.14 -0.70
C LEU A 334 45.57 -6.02 0.15
N ALA A 335 45.83 -7.34 0.21
CA ALA A 335 45.10 -8.25 1.10
C ALA A 335 45.25 -7.84 2.57
N HIS A 336 46.45 -7.42 2.97
CA HIS A 336 46.71 -6.93 4.32
C HIS A 336 45.96 -5.63 4.61
N LYS A 337 45.91 -4.69 3.67
CA LYS A 337 45.13 -3.45 3.81
C LYS A 337 43.63 -3.72 4.00
N ILE A 338 43.07 -4.69 3.27
CA ILE A 338 41.67 -5.13 3.46
C ILE A 338 41.48 -5.64 4.90
N SER A 339 42.39 -6.47 5.39
CA SER A 339 42.35 -6.95 6.78
C SER A 339 42.43 -5.81 7.80
N GLU A 340 43.34 -4.86 7.63
CA GLU A 340 43.47 -3.69 8.52
C GLU A 340 42.18 -2.85 8.53
N GLU A 341 41.58 -2.61 7.36
CA GLU A 341 40.33 -1.86 7.26
C GLU A 341 39.15 -2.58 7.95
N ILE A 342 39.05 -3.91 7.80
CA ILE A 342 38.03 -4.71 8.49
C ILE A 342 38.23 -4.63 10.00
N GLU A 343 39.46 -4.82 10.50
CA GLU A 343 39.77 -4.73 11.93
C GLU A 343 39.39 -3.35 12.48
N GLN A 344 39.80 -2.28 11.79
CA GLN A 344 39.50 -0.91 12.17
C GLN A 344 37.98 -0.67 12.25
N LYS A 345 37.23 -1.02 11.19
CA LYS A 345 35.77 -0.81 11.17
C LYS A 345 35.06 -1.63 12.25
N ILE A 346 35.48 -2.86 12.53
CA ILE A 346 34.90 -3.67 13.61
C ILE A 346 35.14 -3.01 14.97
N GLN A 347 36.37 -2.54 15.24
CA GLN A 347 36.69 -1.87 16.51
C GLN A 347 35.95 -0.54 16.67
N GLU A 348 35.80 0.24 15.59
CA GLU A 348 35.07 1.52 15.60
C GLU A 348 33.56 1.32 15.85
N ASN A 349 32.94 0.33 15.22
CA ASN A 349 31.50 0.10 15.31
C ASN A 349 31.10 -0.78 16.51
N ILE A 350 32.03 -1.59 17.01
CA ILE A 350 31.80 -2.53 18.12
C ILE A 350 32.94 -2.39 19.15
N PRO A 351 32.90 -1.34 19.99
CA PRO A 351 33.99 -1.03 20.94
C PRO A 351 34.22 -2.08 22.03
N GLU A 352 33.30 -3.03 22.19
CA GLU A 352 33.42 -4.14 23.14
C GLU A 352 34.37 -5.25 22.65
N ILE A 353 34.77 -5.23 21.38
CA ILE A 353 35.78 -6.12 20.80
C ILE A 353 37.15 -5.49 21.00
N GLU A 354 38.01 -6.16 21.78
CA GLU A 354 39.37 -5.71 22.05
C GLU A 354 40.30 -5.99 20.87
N HIS A 355 40.15 -7.16 20.25
CA HIS A 355 41.03 -7.58 19.16
C HIS A 355 40.30 -8.54 18.20
N VAL A 356 40.65 -8.44 16.93
CA VAL A 356 40.09 -9.22 15.83
C VAL A 356 41.22 -9.93 15.10
N THR A 357 41.16 -11.26 15.00
CA THR A 357 42.09 -12.02 14.16
C THR A 357 41.42 -12.36 12.84
N ILE A 358 41.99 -11.89 11.74
CA ILE A 358 41.46 -12.13 10.39
C ILE A 358 42.37 -13.13 9.69
N HIS A 359 41.78 -14.24 9.24
CA HIS A 359 42.46 -15.20 8.37
C HIS A 359 42.05 -14.94 6.92
N LEU A 360 43.01 -14.53 6.08
CA LEU A 360 42.77 -14.25 4.68
C LEU A 360 42.86 -15.52 3.84
N GLU A 361 41.84 -15.74 3.02
CA GLU A 361 41.73 -16.90 2.15
C GLU A 361 41.48 -16.45 0.70
N PRO A 362 42.00 -17.18 -0.31
CA PRO A 362 41.68 -16.89 -1.71
C PRO A 362 40.25 -17.36 -2.02
N PHE A 363 39.44 -16.48 -2.61
CA PHE A 363 38.12 -16.80 -3.12
C PHE A 363 38.26 -17.56 -4.44
N LEU A 364 37.83 -18.83 -4.47
CA LEU A 364 37.85 -19.67 -5.65
C LEU A 364 36.43 -19.77 -6.23
N THR A 365 36.19 -19.16 -7.39
CA THR A 365 34.93 -19.38 -8.11
C THR A 365 35.03 -20.65 -8.95
N VAL A 366 34.18 -21.63 -8.67
CA VAL A 366 34.01 -22.80 -9.54
C VAL A 366 32.88 -22.47 -10.52
N PRO A 367 33.15 -22.38 -11.85
CA PRO A 367 32.11 -22.05 -12.81
C PRO A 367 31.11 -23.19 -13.03
N ILE A 368 29.91 -22.80 -13.48
CA ILE A 368 28.70 -23.64 -13.56
C ILE A 368 28.82 -24.76 -14.63
N ASN A 369 29.70 -24.60 -15.63
CA ASN A 369 29.91 -25.57 -16.70
C ASN A 369 31.31 -26.20 -16.58
N LEU A 370 31.35 -27.42 -16.05
CA LEU A 370 32.55 -28.25 -15.94
C LEU A 370 32.52 -29.34 -17.02
N ASN A 371 33.56 -29.44 -17.84
CA ASN A 371 33.75 -30.56 -18.77
C ASN A 371 34.40 -31.75 -18.05
N VAL A 372 34.00 -32.96 -18.44
CA VAL A 372 34.14 -34.19 -17.64
C VAL A 372 35.40 -35.01 -17.95
N GLU A 373 35.94 -35.61 -16.88
CA GLU A 373 36.80 -36.82 -16.76
C GLU A 373 38.29 -36.74 -17.14
N ASP A 374 39.16 -36.67 -16.12
CA ASP A 374 40.55 -37.15 -16.20
C ASP A 374 40.70 -38.49 -15.45
N LYS A 375 40.42 -39.59 -16.18
CA LYS A 375 40.52 -40.96 -15.65
C LYS A 375 41.89 -41.30 -15.06
N ILE A 376 42.96 -40.67 -15.55
CA ILE A 376 44.32 -40.90 -15.04
C ILE A 376 44.43 -40.35 -13.61
N THR A 377 43.82 -39.20 -13.36
CA THR A 377 43.82 -38.59 -12.03
C THR A 377 42.93 -39.36 -11.05
N GLU A 378 41.78 -39.87 -11.50
CA GLU A 378 40.90 -40.71 -10.68
C GLU A 378 41.58 -42.03 -10.24
N GLU A 379 42.32 -42.68 -11.14
CA GLU A 379 43.08 -43.89 -10.81
C GLU A 379 44.18 -43.61 -9.79
N LYS A 380 44.94 -42.51 -9.95
CA LYS A 380 45.95 -42.09 -8.97
C LYS A 380 45.34 -41.85 -7.59
N ILE A 381 44.21 -41.16 -7.52
CA ILE A 381 43.50 -40.94 -6.25
C ILE A 381 43.06 -42.27 -5.64
N ARG A 382 42.53 -43.18 -6.46
CA ARG A 382 42.13 -44.51 -5.99
C ARG A 382 43.32 -45.30 -5.42
N GLU A 383 44.52 -45.15 -5.95
CA GLU A 383 45.74 -45.74 -5.38
C GLU A 383 46.15 -45.10 -4.05
N ILE A 384 46.01 -43.78 -3.89
CA ILE A 384 46.26 -43.09 -2.63
C ILE A 384 45.28 -43.59 -1.55
N LEU A 385 43.98 -43.61 -1.86
CA LEU A 385 42.94 -44.01 -0.92
C LEU A 385 43.08 -45.49 -0.48
N LYS A 386 43.54 -46.38 -1.36
CA LYS A 386 43.78 -47.80 -1.02
C LYS A 386 44.84 -48.00 0.06
N LYS A 387 45.73 -47.02 0.31
CA LYS A 387 46.74 -47.09 1.38
C LYS A 387 46.12 -46.92 2.78
N TYR A 388 44.92 -46.37 2.86
CA TYR A 388 44.21 -46.12 4.11
C TYR A 388 43.26 -47.27 4.44
N THR A 389 43.69 -48.18 5.31
CA THR A 389 42.92 -49.36 5.74
C THR A 389 41.65 -49.03 6.54
N VAL A 390 41.54 -47.77 7.00
CA VAL A 390 40.39 -47.24 7.72
C VAL A 390 39.21 -46.98 6.77
N ILE A 391 39.47 -46.73 5.48
CA ILE A 391 38.44 -46.61 4.45
C ILE A 391 37.92 -48.00 4.13
N LYS A 392 36.66 -48.26 4.47
CA LYS A 392 36.01 -49.57 4.25
C LYS A 392 35.55 -49.75 2.81
N LYS A 393 35.18 -48.66 2.15
CA LYS A 393 34.72 -48.66 0.77
C LYS A 393 35.07 -47.33 0.11
N ILE A 394 35.66 -47.40 -1.09
CA ILE A 394 35.85 -46.23 -1.95
C ILE A 394 34.67 -46.19 -2.92
N GLY A 395 33.83 -45.16 -2.80
CA GLY A 395 32.67 -44.91 -3.64
C GLY A 395 33.05 -44.28 -4.98
N ARG A 396 32.32 -43.23 -5.36
CA ARG A 396 32.55 -42.48 -6.59
C ARG A 396 33.75 -41.55 -6.42
N ILE A 397 34.58 -41.45 -7.45
CA ILE A 397 35.59 -40.40 -7.57
C ILE A 397 35.23 -39.68 -8.86
N VAL A 398 35.04 -38.36 -8.80
CA VAL A 398 34.74 -37.55 -9.97
C VAL A 398 35.79 -36.46 -10.08
N SER A 399 36.48 -36.43 -11.21
CA SER A 399 37.42 -35.35 -11.57
C SER A 399 36.82 -34.44 -12.64
N LEU A 400 36.84 -33.14 -12.39
CA LEU A 400 36.29 -32.11 -13.26
C LEU A 400 37.35 -31.03 -13.48
N ASN A 401 37.78 -30.84 -14.72
CA ASN A 401 38.83 -29.86 -15.05
C ASN A 401 38.22 -28.55 -15.55
N PHE A 402 38.73 -27.43 -15.05
CA PHE A 402 38.38 -26.10 -15.53
C PHE A 402 39.63 -25.21 -15.61
N GLU A 403 40.03 -24.83 -16.82
CA GLU A 403 41.25 -24.06 -17.09
C GLU A 403 42.49 -24.63 -16.37
N ASN A 404 42.88 -24.04 -15.24
CA ASN A 404 44.02 -24.43 -14.40
C ASN A 404 43.62 -25.03 -13.04
N ILE A 405 42.32 -25.24 -12.78
CA ILE A 405 41.78 -25.74 -11.51
C ILE A 405 41.11 -27.11 -11.73
N LEU A 406 41.50 -28.10 -10.92
CA LEU A 406 40.91 -29.43 -10.95
C LEU A 406 39.99 -29.65 -9.73
N LYS A 407 38.69 -29.78 -9.94
CA LYS A 407 37.75 -30.17 -8.88
C LYS A 407 37.68 -31.68 -8.75
N ILE A 408 37.76 -32.19 -7.52
CA ILE A 408 37.83 -33.63 -7.22
C ILE A 408 36.83 -33.93 -6.10
N ASP A 409 35.78 -34.67 -6.42
CA ASP A 409 34.76 -35.12 -5.45
C ASP A 409 34.94 -36.62 -5.19
N ILE A 410 35.07 -37.01 -3.91
CA ILE A 410 35.40 -38.38 -3.48
C ILE A 410 34.38 -38.84 -2.43
N ASP A 411 33.70 -39.95 -2.68
CA ASP A 411 32.86 -40.61 -1.69
C ASP A 411 33.67 -41.72 -1.00
N CYS A 412 33.81 -41.65 0.32
CA CYS A 412 34.55 -42.64 1.12
C CYS A 412 33.66 -43.15 2.25
N SER A 413 33.52 -44.47 2.38
CA SER A 413 32.77 -45.05 3.49
C SER A 413 33.70 -45.47 4.65
N PHE A 414 33.30 -45.10 5.86
CA PHE A 414 34.01 -45.35 7.12
C PHE A 414 33.13 -46.17 8.08
N ASP A 415 33.76 -46.80 9.06
CA ASP A 415 33.05 -47.53 10.11
C ASP A 415 32.13 -46.58 10.89
N LYS A 416 30.84 -46.92 10.99
CA LYS A 416 29.81 -46.11 11.66
C LYS A 416 30.07 -45.84 13.14
N GLU A 417 30.92 -46.63 13.79
CA GLU A 417 31.28 -46.46 15.21
C GLU A 417 32.42 -45.44 15.42
N LEU A 418 33.02 -44.91 14.35
CA LEU A 418 34.05 -43.87 14.44
C LEU A 418 33.43 -42.52 14.84
N SER A 419 34.16 -41.75 15.65
CA SER A 419 33.77 -40.37 15.95
C SER A 419 33.96 -39.48 14.72
N ILE A 420 33.11 -38.46 14.60
CA ILE A 420 33.22 -37.45 13.53
C ILE A 420 34.59 -36.76 13.55
N GLU A 421 35.16 -36.51 14.72
CA GLU A 421 36.52 -35.95 14.86
C GLU A 421 37.56 -36.83 14.15
N LYS A 422 37.56 -38.16 14.41
CA LYS A 422 38.50 -39.08 13.75
C LYS A 422 38.29 -39.18 12.24
N VAL A 423 37.03 -39.13 11.79
CA VAL A 423 36.70 -39.13 10.36
C VAL A 423 37.17 -37.82 9.71
N HIS A 424 37.00 -36.68 10.38
CA HIS A 424 37.45 -35.38 9.92
C HIS A 424 38.98 -35.30 9.83
N ASP A 425 39.70 -35.75 10.87
CA ASP A 425 41.17 -35.77 10.87
C ASP A 425 41.71 -36.62 9.72
N MET A 426 41.12 -37.79 9.49
CA MET A 426 41.53 -38.70 8.43
C MET A 426 41.24 -38.12 7.04
N THR A 427 40.05 -37.55 6.83
CA THR A 427 39.69 -36.91 5.56
C THR A 427 40.58 -35.69 5.28
N SER A 428 40.91 -34.90 6.29
CA SER A 428 41.85 -33.77 6.19
C SER A 428 43.26 -34.23 5.80
N GLU A 429 43.75 -35.32 6.41
CA GLU A 429 45.05 -35.91 6.07
C GLU A 429 45.07 -36.40 4.61
N ILE A 430 44.03 -37.12 4.18
CA ILE A 430 43.89 -37.61 2.81
C ILE A 430 43.83 -36.44 1.83
N GLU A 431 43.04 -35.40 2.13
CA GLU A 431 42.97 -34.20 1.31
C GLU A 431 44.35 -33.55 1.18
N HIS A 432 45.09 -33.40 2.28
CA HIS A 432 46.43 -32.84 2.27
C HIS A 432 47.38 -33.65 1.38
N VAL A 433 47.37 -34.97 1.50
CA VAL A 433 48.20 -35.86 0.66
C VAL A 433 47.85 -35.70 -0.81
N ILE A 434 46.57 -35.65 -1.17
CA ILE A 434 46.14 -35.44 -2.56
C ILE A 434 46.60 -34.05 -3.07
N ARG A 435 46.47 -32.98 -2.27
CA ARG A 435 46.95 -31.62 -2.62
C ARG A 435 48.46 -31.56 -2.84
N THR A 436 49.26 -32.35 -2.12
CA THR A 436 50.72 -32.37 -2.35
C THR A 436 51.11 -32.97 -3.70
N GLN A 437 50.29 -33.87 -4.25
CA GLN A 437 50.54 -34.56 -5.52
C GLN A 437 49.85 -33.89 -6.70
N ILE A 438 48.72 -33.21 -6.45
CA ILE A 438 47.89 -32.57 -7.45
C ILE A 438 47.77 -31.08 -7.11
N LYS A 439 48.53 -30.27 -7.83
CA LYS A 439 48.50 -28.80 -7.68
C LYS A 439 47.22 -28.23 -8.26
N ASN A 440 46.79 -27.09 -7.73
CA ASN A 440 45.58 -26.36 -8.14
C ASN A 440 44.29 -27.21 -8.09
N ALA A 441 44.19 -28.14 -7.12
CA ALA A 441 42.99 -28.95 -6.94
C ALA A 441 42.09 -28.43 -5.80
N VAL A 442 40.78 -28.46 -6.03
CA VAL A 442 39.75 -28.30 -5.00
C VAL A 442 39.20 -29.69 -4.73
N ILE A 443 39.49 -30.23 -3.55
CA ILE A 443 39.15 -31.60 -3.18
C ILE A 443 38.02 -31.56 -2.16
N THR A 444 37.00 -32.39 -2.35
CA THR A 444 35.92 -32.58 -1.39
C THR A 444 35.77 -34.07 -1.16
N ILE A 445 35.92 -34.49 0.11
CA ILE A 445 35.73 -35.88 0.52
C ILE A 445 34.43 -35.96 1.30
N HIS A 446 33.48 -36.72 0.78
CA HIS A 446 32.21 -37.01 1.44
C HIS A 446 32.33 -38.32 2.24
N PRO A 447 32.37 -38.26 3.58
CA PRO A 447 32.38 -39.46 4.40
C PRO A 447 30.97 -40.05 4.55
N GLU A 448 30.82 -41.34 4.26
CA GLU A 448 29.58 -42.10 4.45
C GLU A 448 29.76 -43.19 5.52
N PRO A 449 28.75 -43.48 6.36
CA PRO A 449 28.82 -44.64 7.26
C PRO A 449 28.56 -45.95 6.50
N ILE A 450 29.23 -47.05 6.88
CA ILE A 450 28.97 -48.41 6.37
C ILE A 450 28.85 -49.46 7.47
#